data_AF-A0A7C9K6D6-F1
#
_entry.id   AF-A0A7C9K6D6-F1
#
_cell.length_a   1.000
_cell.length_b   1.000
_cell.length_c   1.000
_cell.angle_alpha   90.00
_cell.angle_beta   90.00
_cell.angle_gamma   90.00
#
_symmetry.space_group_name_H-M   'P 1'
#
loop_
_entity.id
_entity.type
_entity.pdbx_description
1 polymer ?
#
loop_
_entity_poly.entity_id
_entity_poly.type
_entity_poly.pdbx_seq_one_letter_code
_entity_poly.pdbx_strand_id
1 'polypeptide(L)' 'MAARNINDGELIELIEAGTVKQKDDVRVWVAKHFDNRQDNLLCVAAVLEEKVVVKTVMHHFEWE' A
#
# COMPACT_ATOMS: atom_id res chain seq x y z
N MET A 1 -5.53 5.99 8.85
CA MET A 1 -5.32 4.57 9.22
C MET A 1 -6.34 4.11 10.26
N ALA A 2 -6.39 4.74 11.44
CA ALA A 2 -7.32 4.39 12.53
C ALA A 2 -8.82 4.34 12.12
N ALA A 3 -9.28 5.28 11.30
CA ALA A 3 -10.68 5.31 10.81
C ALA A 3 -11.07 4.12 9.90
N ARG A 4 -10.12 3.29 9.47
CA ARG A 4 -10.33 2.12 8.58
C ARG A 4 -9.67 0.85 9.11
N ASN A 5 -9.35 0.84 10.41
CA ASN A 5 -8.74 -0.30 11.10
C ASN A 5 -7.52 -0.88 10.37
N ILE A 6 -6.68 -0.01 9.81
CA ILE A 6 -5.35 -0.40 9.30
C ILE A 6 -4.36 -0.13 10.42
N ASN A 7 -3.70 -1.18 10.89
CA ASN A 7 -2.65 -1.08 11.90
C ASN A 7 -1.26 -0.98 11.26
N ASP A 8 -0.28 -0.60 12.08
CA ASP A 8 1.09 -0.37 11.59
C ASP A 8 1.74 -1.66 11.07
N GLY A 9 1.40 -2.82 11.65
CA GLY A 9 1.89 -4.12 11.18
C GLY A 9 1.41 -4.47 9.78
N GLU A 10 0.13 -4.22 9.48
CA GLU A 10 -0.42 -4.40 8.13
C GLU A 10 0.23 -3.44 7.12
N LEU A 11 0.52 -2.20 7.53
CA LEU A 11 1.21 -1.24 6.67
C LEU A 11 2.65 -1.65 6.39
N ILE A 12 3.39 -2.12 7.40
CA ILE A 12 4.75 -2.66 7.24
C ILE A 12 4.71 -3.87 6.31
N GLU A 13 3.81 -4.82 6.55
CA GLU A 13 3.66 -6.02 5.72
C GLU A 13 3.32 -5.66 4.26
N LEU A 14 2.46 -4.66 4.04
CA LEU A 14 2.14 -4.14 2.71
C LEU A 14 3.37 -3.57 2.00
N ILE A 15 4.20 -2.79 2.70
CA ILE A 15 5.40 -2.16 2.12
C ILE A 15 6.49 -3.21 1.83
N GLU A 16 6.68 -4.19 2.71
CA GLU A 16 7.75 -5.19 2.60
C GLU A 16 7.42 -6.33 1.63
N ALA A 17 6.16 -6.78 1.60
CA ALA A 17 5.75 -7.99 0.89
C ALA A 17 4.68 -7.76 -0.19
N GLY A 18 4.28 -6.51 -0.42
CA GLY A 18 3.31 -6.17 -1.46
C GLY A 18 3.92 -6.18 -2.87
N THR A 19 3.05 -6.36 -3.86
CA THR A 19 3.42 -6.26 -5.27
C THR A 19 3.62 -4.79 -5.63
N VAL A 20 4.78 -4.48 -6.20
CA VAL A 20 5.16 -3.12 -6.60
C VAL A 20 4.83 -2.90 -8.08
N LYS A 21 4.09 -1.83 -8.40
CA LYS A 21 3.89 -1.30 -9.75
C LYS A 21 4.51 0.09 -9.84
N GLN A 22 5.46 0.26 -10.74
CA GLN A 22 6.08 1.56 -10.98
C GLN A 22 5.13 2.45 -11.79
N LYS A 23 4.91 3.68 -11.31
CA LYS A 23 4.10 4.69 -12.01
C LYS A 23 4.97 5.61 -12.85
N ASP A 24 6.08 6.05 -12.27
CA ASP A 24 7.10 6.88 -12.93
C ASP A 24 8.46 6.66 -12.22
N ASP A 25 9.47 7.45 -12.57
CA ASP A 25 10.85 7.29 -12.07
C ASP A 25 10.95 7.27 -10.54
N VAL A 26 10.04 7.95 -9.85
CA VAL A 26 10.07 8.07 -8.38
C VAL A 26 8.80 7.63 -7.70
N ARG A 27 7.68 7.43 -8.41
CA ARG A 27 6.40 7.02 -7.80
C ARG A 27 6.10 5.56 -8.03
N VAL A 28 5.67 4.90 -6.97
CA VAL A 28 5.26 3.49 -7.00
C VAL A 28 3.93 3.30 -6.30
N TRP A 29 3.24 2.25 -6.71
CA TRP A 29 2.14 1.66 -5.98
C TRP A 29 2.59 0.32 -5.40
N VAL A 30 2.28 0.07 -4.13
CA VAL A 30 2.52 -1.24 -3.52
C VAL A 30 1.18 -1.76 -3.04
N ALA A 31 0.73 -2.89 -3.56
CA ALA A 31 -0.55 -3.48 -3.19
C ALA A 31 -0.40 -4.91 -2.69
N LYS A 32 -1.24 -5.30 -1.72
CA LYS A 32 -1.25 -6.63 -1.14
C LYS A 32 -2.67 -7.05 -0.77
N HIS A 33 -2.97 -8.31 -1.05
CA HIS A 33 -4.20 -8.95 -0.59
C HIS A 33 -4.06 -9.38 0.88
N PHE A 34 -5.09 -9.13 1.68
CA PHE A 34 -5.16 -9.51 3.09
C PHE A 34 -6.42 -10.33 3.32
N ASP A 35 -6.28 -11.64 3.51
CA ASP A 35 -7.41 -12.57 3.61
C ASP A 35 -8.32 -12.29 4.83
N ASN A 36 -7.78 -11.67 5.87
CA ASN A 36 -8.49 -11.39 7.12
C ASN A 36 -9.20 -10.02 7.13
N ARG A 37 -9.33 -9.36 5.98
CA ARG A 37 -9.95 -8.04 5.84
C ARG A 37 -11.16 -8.06 4.91
N GLN A 38 -12.20 -7.30 5.24
CA GLN A 38 -13.37 -7.12 4.35
C GLN A 38 -13.03 -6.26 3.13
N ASP A 39 -12.06 -5.35 3.27
CA ASP A 39 -11.47 -4.53 2.21
C ASP A 39 -10.15 -5.16 1.71
N ASN A 40 -10.26 -6.45 1.38
CA ASN A 40 -9.24 -7.46 1.12
C ASN A 40 -8.05 -7.08 0.22
N LEU A 41 -8.04 -5.94 -0.44
CA LEU A 41 -6.90 -5.41 -1.19
C LEU A 41 -6.56 -3.99 -0.75
N LEU A 42 -5.39 -3.85 -0.11
CA LEU A 42 -4.82 -2.56 0.27
C LEU A 42 -3.74 -2.14 -0.73
N CYS A 43 -3.62 -0.84 -0.95
CA CYS A 43 -2.58 -0.26 -1.81
C CYS A 43 -2.02 1.04 -1.23
N VAL A 44 -0.71 1.20 -1.25
CA VAL A 44 -0.05 2.47 -0.93
C VAL A 44 0.47 3.15 -2.17
N ALA A 45 0.19 4.44 -2.29
CA ALA A 45 0.90 5.31 -3.22
C ALA A 45 2.12 5.88 -2.50
N ALA A 46 3.31 5.50 -2.94
CA ALA A 46 4.57 5.90 -2.35
C ALA A 46 5.47 6.68 -3.33
N VAL A 47 6.41 7.46 -2.77
CA VAL A 47 7.52 8.05 -3.51
C VAL A 47 8.82 7.43 -3.00
N LEU A 48 9.67 7.01 -3.93
CA LEU A 48 11.03 6.53 -3.71
C LEU A 48 12.00 7.69 -3.89
N GLU A 49 12.51 8.22 -2.78
CA GLU A 49 13.62 9.20 -2.74
C GLU A 49 14.74 8.61 -1.85
N GLU A 50 15.39 9.39 -0.99
CA GLU A 50 16.28 8.86 0.04
C GLU A 50 15.55 7.96 1.05
N LYS A 51 14.22 8.07 1.11
CA LYS A 51 13.32 7.29 1.96
C LYS A 51 12.02 7.01 1.20
N VAL A 52 11.30 5.97 1.63
CA VAL A 52 9.95 5.69 1.14
C VAL A 52 8.95 6.58 1.85
N VAL A 53 8.20 7.39 1.11
CA VAL A 53 7.15 8.25 1.65
C VAL A 53 5.79 7.74 1.20
N VAL A 54 4.99 7.18 2.12
CA VAL A 54 3.61 6.77 1.86
C VAL A 54 2.71 8.00 1.88
N LYS A 55 2.16 8.37 0.72
CA LYS A 55 1.29 9.54 0.58
C LYS A 55 -0.17 9.20 0.85
N THR A 56 -0.59 8.01 0.42
CA THR A 56 -1.98 7.57 0.50
C THR A 56 -2.03 6.07 0.72
N VAL A 57 -2.96 5.63 1.57
CA VAL A 57 -3.36 4.22 1.71
C VAL A 57 -4.78 4.08 1.17
N MET A 58 -4.96 3.21 0.20
CA MET A 58 -6.21 2.90 -0.50
C MET A 58 -6.68 1.49 -0.12
N HIS A 59 -7.98 1.25 -0.19
CA HIS A 59 -8.62 -0.04 0.06
C HIS A 59 -9.64 -0.31 -1.06
N HIS A 60 -9.93 -1.59 -1.36
CA HIS A 60 -10.63 -1.99 -2.60
C HIS A 60 -9.95 -1.46 -3.87
N PHE A 61 -8.62 -1.38 -3.84
CA PHE A 61 -7.85 -0.97 -5.01
C PHE A 61 -7.89 -2.09 -6.05
N GLU A 62 -8.05 -1.74 -7.33
CA GLU A 62 -7.89 -2.68 -8.43
C GLU A 62 -6.71 -2.23 -9.30
N TRP A 63 -5.92 -3.19 -9.78
CA TRP A 63 -4.88 -2.89 -10.75
C TRP A 63 -5.55 -2.50 -12.08
N GLU A 64 -5.31 -1.28 -12.56
CA GLU A 64 -5.50 -0.96 -13.99
C GLU A 64 -4.70 -1.89 -14.90
#